data_AF-A0AAV7JQW7-F1
#
_entry.id   AF-A0AAV7JQW7-F1
#
_cell.length_a   1.000
_cell.length_b   1.000
_cell.length_c   1.000
_cell.angle_alpha   90.00
_cell.angle_beta   90.00
_cell.angle_gamma   90.00
#
_symmetry.space_group_name_H-M   'P 1'
#
loop_
_entity.id
_entity.type
_entity.pdbx_description
1 polymer ?
#
loop_
_entity_poly.entity_id
_entity_poly.type
_entity_poly.pdbx_seq_one_letter_code
_entity_poly.pdbx_strand_id
1 'polypeptide(L)'
;MASSSRHKCKNIPDSFCYICGAYTLSLQGRNITSFVKRAYIAFFGIPLGDQDKKWSPHIVCHNCEEKLRDWTKGKRKGLPFAIPMVWREPQDHTTDCYLCMVNTKGVGKKSRQRLSYPSIPSAIRPVPHSDRLPPPVFSGFAFPNDEETELERKEIVEMEYQKTDTESESEDSSCETRVTVQQFNQSELKDLVRDLDLPKQAAELLASRLKEKQVLDRSVRVSFFRKREELLPYFSVENKLVYCNDIPGLFGQLGIS
;
A
#
# COMPACT_ATOMS: atom_id res chain seq x y z
N MET A 1 1.41 9.20 41.02
CA MET A 1 0.32 9.19 40.02
C MET A 1 0.57 10.34 39.04
N ALA A 2 1.07 10.05 37.84
CA ALA A 2 1.06 10.99 36.74
C ALA A 2 0.17 10.38 35.67
N SER A 3 -1.00 10.98 35.47
CA SER A 3 -1.92 10.62 34.40
C SER A 3 -1.19 10.84 33.08
N SER A 4 -0.75 9.74 32.45
CA SER A 4 -0.23 9.75 31.08
C SER A 4 -1.39 10.05 30.15
N SER A 5 -1.68 11.34 29.98
CA SER A 5 -2.49 11.80 28.87
C SER A 5 -1.82 11.27 27.61
N ARG A 6 -2.52 10.43 26.84
CA ARG A 6 -2.06 9.96 25.52
C ARG A 6 -1.87 11.20 24.65
N HIS A 7 -0.69 11.81 24.68
CA HIS A 7 -0.40 13.01 23.91
C HIS A 7 -0.47 12.63 22.44
N LYS A 8 -1.57 13.01 21.79
CA LYS A 8 -1.77 12.81 20.37
C LYS A 8 -0.83 13.74 19.60
N CYS A 9 -0.08 13.20 18.64
CA CYS A 9 0.77 14.00 17.77
C CYS A 9 -0.06 15.09 17.06
N LYS A 10 0.58 16.24 16.77
CA LYS A 10 -0.08 17.34 16.03
C LYS A 10 -0.48 16.94 14.62
N ASN A 11 0.31 16.07 14.00
CA ASN A 11 0.04 15.50 12.69
C ASN A 11 -0.12 13.98 12.80
N ILE A 12 -0.91 13.41 11.90
CA ILE A 12 -0.91 11.96 11.68
C ILE A 12 0.28 11.57 10.79
N PRO A 13 0.86 10.35 10.94
CA PRO A 13 2.00 9.92 10.14
C PRO A 13 1.75 10.00 8.63
N ASP A 14 0.55 9.59 8.19
CA ASP A 14 0.14 9.58 6.78
C ASP A 14 -0.16 11.00 6.23
N SER A 15 0.25 12.03 6.96
CA SER A 15 0.41 13.38 6.42
C SER A 15 1.78 13.61 5.79
N PHE A 16 2.70 12.64 5.86
CA PHE A 16 4.05 12.77 5.33
C PHE A 16 4.39 11.62 4.39
N CYS A 17 5.24 11.89 3.41
CA CYS A 17 5.77 10.84 2.54
C CYS A 17 6.82 10.01 3.28
N TYR A 18 6.67 8.69 3.27
CA TYR A 18 7.64 7.76 3.84
C TYR A 18 9.05 7.97 3.25
N ILE A 19 9.17 8.08 1.93
CA ILE A 19 10.47 8.13 1.22
C ILE A 19 11.24 9.45 1.46
N CYS A 20 10.55 10.59 1.49
CA CYS A 20 11.22 11.91 1.51
C CYS A 20 10.88 12.80 2.71
N GLY A 21 9.96 12.38 3.58
CA GLY A 21 9.52 13.14 4.76
C GLY A 21 8.67 14.38 4.44
N ALA A 22 8.41 14.67 3.17
CA ALA A 22 7.67 15.87 2.80
C ALA A 22 6.19 15.72 3.17
N TYR A 23 5.62 16.78 3.74
CA TYR A 23 4.18 16.87 4.04
C TYR A 23 3.35 16.69 2.78
N THR A 24 2.36 15.80 2.77
CA THR A 24 1.44 15.55 1.66
C THR A 24 0.06 16.09 1.98
N LEU A 25 -0.52 16.86 1.06
CA LEU A 25 -1.95 17.13 1.09
C LEU A 25 -2.69 15.81 0.85
N SER A 26 -3.86 15.62 1.47
CA SER A 26 -4.62 14.35 1.47
C SER A 26 -4.78 13.73 0.07
N LEU A 27 -5.00 14.56 -0.96
CA LEU A 27 -5.16 14.14 -2.36
C LEU A 27 -3.86 13.71 -3.06
N GLN A 28 -2.70 13.94 -2.46
CA GLN A 28 -1.38 13.69 -3.08
C GLN A 28 -0.61 12.53 -2.46
N GLY A 29 -1.11 12.01 -1.32
CA GLY A 29 -0.61 10.78 -0.71
C GLY A 29 -1.11 9.57 -1.49
N ARG A 30 -0.22 8.61 -1.72
CA ARG A 30 -0.51 7.35 -2.40
C ARG A 30 -0.14 6.18 -1.51
N ASN A 31 -0.94 5.13 -1.52
CA ASN A 31 -0.61 3.89 -0.83
C ASN A 31 0.73 3.32 -1.35
N ILE A 32 1.48 2.65 -0.48
CA ILE A 32 2.71 1.97 -0.85
C ILE A 32 2.39 0.66 -1.57
N THR A 33 2.44 0.69 -2.90
CA THR A 33 2.14 -0.47 -3.76
C THR A 33 3.30 -1.47 -3.86
N SER A 34 3.03 -2.64 -4.41
CA SER A 34 4.03 -3.66 -4.78
C SER A 34 5.15 -3.08 -5.65
N PHE A 35 4.80 -2.23 -6.63
CA PHE A 35 5.75 -1.49 -7.45
C PHE A 35 6.67 -0.61 -6.61
N VAL A 36 6.12 0.21 -5.70
CA VAL A 36 6.92 1.12 -4.86
C VAL A 36 7.89 0.33 -3.99
N LYS A 37 7.46 -0.78 -3.36
CA LYS A 37 8.33 -1.64 -2.55
C LYS A 37 9.52 -2.17 -3.35
N ARG A 38 9.26 -2.70 -4.55
CA ARG A 38 10.32 -3.25 -5.43
C ARG A 38 11.26 -2.16 -5.96
N ALA A 39 10.71 -1.02 -6.40
CA ALA A 39 11.51 0.10 -6.88
C ALA A 39 12.34 0.73 -5.76
N TYR A 40 11.80 0.82 -4.55
CA TYR A 40 12.52 1.28 -3.37
C TYR A 40 13.72 0.38 -3.04
N ILE A 41 13.52 -0.95 -3.01
CA ILE A 41 14.60 -1.92 -2.80
C ILE A 41 15.65 -1.81 -3.91
N ALA A 42 15.23 -1.74 -5.17
CA ALA A 42 16.16 -1.62 -6.29
C ALA A 42 16.96 -0.31 -6.25
N PHE A 43 16.36 0.80 -5.80
CA PHE A 43 17.01 2.11 -5.76
C PHE A 43 17.93 2.27 -4.55
N PHE A 44 17.49 1.86 -3.36
CA PHE A 44 18.21 2.09 -2.10
C PHE A 44 18.99 0.87 -1.60
N GLY A 45 18.77 -0.31 -2.17
CA GLY A 45 19.38 -1.56 -1.71
C GLY A 45 18.84 -2.08 -0.38
N ILE A 46 17.78 -1.46 0.17
CA ILE A 46 17.19 -1.80 1.47
C ILE A 46 15.67 -2.01 1.36
N PRO A 47 15.08 -2.95 2.13
CA PRO A 47 13.64 -3.12 2.18
C PRO A 47 12.95 -1.92 2.81
N LEU A 48 11.73 -1.67 2.35
CA LEU A 48 10.85 -0.65 2.92
C LEU A 48 10.28 -1.21 4.24
N GLY A 49 10.69 -0.61 5.36
CA GLY A 49 10.39 -1.09 6.71
C GLY A 49 9.32 -0.30 7.45
N ASP A 50 9.05 -0.71 8.69
CA ASP A 50 8.21 -0.01 9.68
C ASP A 50 6.79 0.33 9.21
N GLN A 51 6.24 -0.49 8.31
CA GLN A 51 4.88 -0.33 7.77
C GLN A 51 3.78 -0.88 8.69
N ASP A 52 4.17 -1.47 9.82
CA ASP A 52 3.29 -1.87 10.92
C ASP A 52 3.34 -0.86 12.08
N LYS A 53 4.20 0.17 11.98
CA LYS A 53 4.48 1.09 13.08
C LYS A 53 3.65 2.36 12.98
N LYS A 54 2.89 2.66 14.03
CA LYS A 54 2.02 3.84 14.13
C LYS A 54 2.76 5.18 14.07
N TRP A 55 4.07 5.23 14.27
CA TRP A 55 4.88 6.45 14.21
C TRP A 55 5.48 6.71 12.82
N SER A 56 5.39 5.74 11.90
CA SER A 56 5.94 5.80 10.55
C SER A 56 4.82 6.08 9.53
N PRO A 57 5.08 6.82 8.43
CA PRO A 57 4.10 6.96 7.37
C PRO A 57 3.88 5.68 6.54
N HIS A 58 2.63 5.44 6.15
CA HIS A 58 2.21 4.30 5.32
C HIS A 58 1.90 4.69 3.87
N ILE A 59 2.32 5.91 3.49
CA ILE A 59 2.06 6.49 2.18
C ILE A 59 3.33 7.09 1.57
N VAL A 60 3.31 7.27 0.25
CA VAL A 60 4.33 8.00 -0.51
C VAL A 60 3.70 9.14 -1.30
N CYS A 61 4.44 10.23 -1.49
CA CYS A 61 3.96 11.30 -2.36
C CYS A 61 4.07 10.91 -3.84
N HIS A 62 3.17 11.44 -4.66
CA HIS A 62 3.17 11.24 -6.12
C HIS A 62 4.56 11.44 -6.75
N ASN A 63 5.28 12.50 -6.38
CA ASN A 63 6.59 12.83 -6.94
C ASN A 63 7.66 11.76 -6.66
N CYS A 64 7.65 11.12 -5.48
CA CYS A 64 8.58 10.04 -5.19
C CYS A 64 8.27 8.80 -6.03
N GLU A 65 6.99 8.42 -6.12
CA GLU A 65 6.58 7.28 -6.95
C GLU A 65 6.90 7.52 -8.43
N GLU A 66 6.62 8.71 -8.96
CA GLU A 66 6.87 9.06 -10.35
C GLU A 66 8.37 9.06 -10.68
N LYS A 67 9.22 9.63 -9.81
CA LYS A 67 10.68 9.59 -10.01
C LYS A 67 11.23 8.17 -10.00
N LEU A 68 10.72 7.29 -9.14
CA LEU A 68 11.07 5.87 -9.17
C LEU A 68 10.63 5.23 -10.49
N ARG A 69 9.41 5.52 -10.96
CA ARG A 69 8.87 5.00 -12.23
C ARG A 69 9.69 5.45 -13.44
N ASP A 70 10.04 6.73 -13.51
CA ASP A 70 10.87 7.26 -14.59
C ASP A 70 12.28 6.64 -14.57
N TRP A 71 12.84 6.44 -13.38
CA TRP A 71 14.13 5.77 -13.21
C TRP A 71 14.09 4.31 -13.68
N THR A 72 13.06 3.54 -13.32
CA THR A 72 12.91 2.15 -13.81
C THR A 72 12.71 2.07 -15.33
N LYS A 73 12.28 3.16 -15.96
CA LYS A 73 12.12 3.28 -17.42
C LYS A 73 13.37 3.87 -18.10
N GLY A 74 14.44 4.16 -17.34
CA GLY A 74 15.65 4.80 -17.86
C GLY A 74 15.47 6.25 -18.33
N LYS A 75 14.33 6.90 -18.03
CA LYS A 75 14.03 8.25 -18.51
C LYS A 75 14.76 9.33 -17.72
N ARG A 76 15.05 9.08 -16.43
CA ARG A 76 15.66 10.03 -15.49
C ARG A 76 16.56 9.31 -14.48
N LYS A 77 17.42 10.08 -13.81
CA LYS A 77 18.32 9.58 -12.73
C LYS A 77 17.57 9.17 -11.44
N GLY A 78 16.27 9.42 -11.35
CA GLY A 78 15.43 9.03 -10.21
C GLY A 78 15.32 10.06 -9.10
N LEU A 79 15.37 9.59 -7.85
CA LEU A 79 15.26 10.43 -6.66
C LEU A 79 16.52 11.32 -6.50
N PRO A 80 16.40 12.52 -5.90
CA PRO A 80 17.53 13.43 -5.76
C PRO A 80 18.45 13.12 -4.56
N PHE A 81 18.27 11.98 -3.90
CA PHE A 81 18.99 11.58 -2.69
C PHE A 81 19.33 10.10 -2.71
N ALA A 82 20.49 9.77 -2.17
CA ALA A 82 21.02 8.41 -2.08
C ALA A 82 20.48 7.64 -0.89
N ILE A 83 20.17 8.35 0.20
CA ILE A 83 19.61 7.76 1.42
C ILE A 83 18.22 8.36 1.61
N PRO A 84 17.17 7.55 1.76
CA PRO A 84 15.82 8.06 1.95
C PRO A 84 15.66 8.64 3.36
N MET A 85 14.48 9.20 3.64
CA MET A 85 14.10 9.58 4.99
C MET A 85 14.18 8.35 5.90
N VAL A 86 14.83 8.48 7.06
CA VAL A 86 14.92 7.41 8.05
C VAL A 86 13.99 7.75 9.21
N TRP A 87 13.07 6.84 9.50
CA TRP A 87 12.11 6.96 10.60
C TRP A 87 12.52 6.05 11.75
N ARG A 88 12.39 6.54 12.99
CA ARG A 88 12.55 5.77 14.22
C ARG A 88 11.46 6.17 15.21
N GLU A 89 11.26 5.37 16.23
CA GLU A 89 10.32 5.69 17.30
C GLU A 89 10.76 6.97 18.04
N PRO A 90 9.87 7.98 18.17
CA PRO A 90 10.17 9.21 18.90
C PRO A 90 10.35 8.95 20.40
N GLN A 91 11.38 9.54 21.00
CA GLN A 91 11.58 9.44 22.46
C GLN A 91 10.58 10.30 23.25
N ASP A 92 10.20 11.44 22.69
CA ASP A 92 9.24 12.37 23.28
C ASP A 92 8.51 13.19 22.20
N HIS A 93 7.47 13.92 22.59
CA HIS A 93 6.65 14.73 21.66
C HIS A 93 7.08 16.20 21.53
N THR A 94 8.13 16.63 22.22
CA THR A 94 8.54 18.04 22.33
C THR A 94 9.81 18.35 21.54
N THR A 95 10.81 17.46 21.63
CA THR A 95 12.15 17.62 21.06
C THR A 95 12.47 16.55 20.01
N ASP A 96 11.86 15.36 20.11
CA ASP A 96 12.17 14.23 19.24
C ASP A 96 10.92 13.60 18.59
N CYS A 97 9.98 14.43 18.10
CA CYS A 97 8.84 13.93 17.33
C CYS A 97 8.59 14.79 16.08
N TYR A 98 8.96 14.24 14.92
CA TYR A 98 8.80 14.91 13.63
C TYR A 98 7.34 15.33 13.37
N LEU A 99 6.41 14.44 13.73
CA LEU A 99 4.97 14.67 13.60
C LEU A 99 4.46 15.82 14.48
N CYS A 100 5.12 16.15 15.59
CA CYS A 100 4.79 17.29 16.44
C CYS A 100 5.55 18.56 16.06
N MET A 101 6.74 18.44 15.48
CA MET A 101 7.62 19.56 15.19
C MET A 101 7.30 20.25 13.87
N VAL A 102 6.84 19.51 12.86
CA VAL A 102 6.48 20.12 11.57
C VAL A 102 5.13 20.84 11.68
N ASN A 103 5.13 22.15 11.50
CA ASN A 103 3.91 22.96 11.55
C ASN A 103 3.19 22.98 10.20
N THR A 104 2.15 22.17 10.07
CA THR A 104 1.34 22.01 8.84
C THR A 104 0.07 22.85 8.85
N LYS A 105 -0.23 23.57 9.95
CA LYS A 105 -1.46 24.35 10.08
C LYS A 105 -1.51 25.46 9.02
N GLY A 106 -2.62 25.53 8.30
CA GLY A 106 -2.82 26.52 7.22
C GLY A 106 -1.93 26.31 6.00
N VAL A 107 -1.31 25.13 5.84
CA VAL A 107 -0.48 24.83 4.68
C VAL A 107 -1.34 24.30 3.53
N GLY A 108 -1.40 25.07 2.44
CA GLY A 108 -2.01 24.69 1.17
C GLY A 108 -0.95 24.48 0.08
N LYS A 109 -1.41 24.30 -1.17
CA LYS A 109 -0.53 24.01 -2.33
C LYS A 109 0.60 25.04 -2.50
N LYS A 110 0.30 26.33 -2.35
CA LYS A 110 1.27 27.43 -2.54
C LYS A 110 2.20 27.65 -1.34
N SER A 111 1.74 27.38 -0.12
CA SER A 111 2.52 27.62 1.11
C SER A 111 3.38 26.43 1.54
N ARG A 112 3.20 25.26 0.93
CA ARG A 112 3.97 24.04 1.23
C ARG A 112 5.48 24.20 1.09
N GLN A 113 5.95 25.00 0.14
CA GLN A 113 7.38 25.25 -0.05
C GLN A 113 8.04 25.98 1.13
N ARG A 114 7.25 26.68 1.96
CA ARG A 114 7.73 27.39 3.16
C ARG A 114 7.79 26.50 4.40
N LEU A 115 7.39 25.22 4.30
CA LEU A 115 7.50 24.30 5.40
C LEU A 115 8.97 24.06 5.76
N SER A 116 9.28 24.26 7.03
CA SER A 116 10.56 23.84 7.59
C SER A 116 10.46 22.40 8.08
N TYR A 117 11.44 21.58 7.71
CA TYR A 117 11.54 20.19 8.09
C TYR A 117 12.79 20.00 8.95
N PRO A 118 12.66 19.65 10.24
CA PRO A 118 13.80 19.42 11.11
C PRO A 118 14.47 18.09 10.77
N SER A 119 15.75 17.95 11.12
CA SER A 119 16.43 16.65 11.19
C SER A 119 16.67 16.35 12.66
N ILE A 120 16.10 15.25 13.15
CA ILE A 120 16.10 14.86 14.57
C ILE A 120 16.41 13.34 14.67
N PRO A 121 16.77 12.82 15.86
CA PRO A 121 17.10 11.40 16.02
C PRO A 121 16.01 10.44 15.50
N SER A 122 14.74 10.76 15.75
CA SER A 122 13.58 9.97 15.30
C SER A 122 13.26 10.10 13.81
N ALA A 123 13.79 11.11 13.13
CA ALA A 123 13.46 11.43 11.75
C ALA A 123 14.64 12.13 11.07
N ILE A 124 15.51 11.32 10.47
CA ILE A 124 16.71 11.80 9.77
C ILE A 124 16.33 12.08 8.33
N ARG A 125 16.65 13.29 7.87
CA ARG A 125 16.30 13.75 6.52
C ARG A 125 17.05 12.97 5.43
N PRO A 126 16.49 12.88 4.21
CA PRO A 126 17.18 12.24 3.09
C PRO A 126 18.55 12.86 2.84
N VAL A 127 19.55 12.02 2.54
CA VAL A 127 20.92 12.46 2.24
C VAL A 127 21.09 12.59 0.73
N PRO A 128 21.40 13.79 0.20
CA PRO A 128 21.60 14.02 -1.23
C PRO A 128 22.67 13.12 -1.84
N HIS A 129 22.58 12.92 -3.16
CA HIS A 129 23.68 12.29 -3.90
C HIS A 129 24.96 13.12 -3.81
N SER A 130 26.10 12.43 -3.82
CA SER A 130 27.44 13.00 -3.87
C SER A 130 28.36 12.05 -4.62
N ASP A 131 29.63 12.41 -4.83
CA ASP A 131 30.60 11.51 -5.50
C ASP A 131 30.77 10.18 -4.76
N ARG A 132 30.60 10.18 -3.43
CA ARG A 132 30.63 8.97 -2.59
C ARG A 132 29.32 8.19 -2.61
N LEU A 133 28.22 8.84 -3.01
CA LEU A 133 26.87 8.28 -3.04
C LEU A 133 26.19 8.63 -4.37
N PRO A 134 26.69 8.09 -5.51
CA PRO A 134 26.16 8.41 -6.83
C PRO A 134 24.72 7.87 -7.00
N PRO A 135 23.94 8.39 -7.96
CA PRO A 135 22.66 7.81 -8.32
C PRO A 135 22.82 6.36 -8.81
N PRO A 136 21.96 5.43 -8.36
CA PRO A 136 21.99 4.05 -8.80
C PRO A 136 21.56 3.93 -10.27
N VAL A 137 22.13 2.96 -10.98
CA VAL A 137 21.68 2.57 -12.31
C VAL A 137 20.68 1.42 -12.16
N PHE A 138 19.52 1.53 -12.79
CA PHE A 138 18.52 0.46 -12.73
C PHE A 138 19.00 -0.77 -13.50
N SER A 139 19.12 -1.91 -12.81
CA SER A 139 19.53 -3.19 -13.37
C SER A 139 18.42 -4.24 -13.36
N GLY A 140 17.16 -3.82 -13.24
CA GLY A 140 16.01 -4.71 -13.07
C GLY A 140 15.57 -4.85 -11.61
N PHE A 141 14.44 -5.52 -11.40
CA PHE A 141 13.98 -5.87 -10.06
C PHE A 141 14.60 -7.21 -9.65
N ALA A 142 15.12 -7.27 -8.42
CA ALA A 142 15.70 -8.50 -7.86
C ALA A 142 14.68 -9.65 -7.73
N PHE A 143 13.38 -9.35 -7.74
CA PHE A 143 12.30 -10.33 -7.60
C PHE A 143 11.28 -10.19 -8.75
N PRO A 144 10.73 -11.30 -9.28
CA PRO A 144 9.69 -11.29 -10.29
C PRO A 144 8.48 -10.46 -9.87
N ASN A 145 7.79 -9.90 -10.86
CA ASN A 145 6.54 -9.20 -10.64
C ASN A 145 5.46 -10.25 -10.31
N ASP A 146 4.87 -10.17 -9.13
CA ASP A 146 3.51 -10.65 -8.99
C ASP A 146 2.64 -9.69 -9.81
N GLU A 147 2.30 -10.06 -11.05
CA GLU A 147 1.60 -9.21 -12.02
C GLU A 147 0.43 -8.43 -11.42
N GLU A 148 0.57 -7.10 -11.39
CA GLU A 148 -0.52 -6.16 -11.18
C GLU A 148 -0.40 -5.13 -12.32
N THR A 149 -1.16 -5.38 -13.39
CA THR A 149 -1.11 -4.66 -14.68
C THR A 149 -1.56 -3.21 -14.57
N GLU A 150 -0.91 -2.32 -15.34
CA GLU A 150 -1.16 -0.86 -15.43
C GLU A 150 -2.59 -0.43 -15.83
N LEU A 151 -3.52 -1.37 -16.03
CA LEU A 151 -4.92 -1.12 -16.39
C LEU A 151 -5.74 -0.52 -15.23
N GLU A 152 -5.44 -0.87 -13.97
CA GLU A 152 -6.17 -0.38 -12.78
C GLU A 152 -6.02 1.14 -12.58
N ARG A 153 -5.03 1.80 -13.18
CA ARG A 153 -4.80 3.24 -13.00
C ARG A 153 -5.62 4.12 -13.94
N LYS A 154 -6.08 3.61 -15.09
CA LYS A 154 -6.90 4.41 -16.02
C LYS A 154 -8.31 4.65 -15.47
N GLU A 155 -8.90 3.69 -14.77
CA GLU A 155 -10.27 3.81 -14.24
C GLU A 155 -10.38 4.73 -13.01
N ILE A 156 -9.31 4.88 -12.22
CA ILE A 156 -9.34 5.75 -11.00
C ILE A 156 -9.38 7.24 -11.37
N VAL A 157 -8.78 7.64 -12.50
CA VAL A 157 -8.69 9.05 -12.90
C VAL A 157 -10.05 9.60 -13.40
N GLU A 158 -10.93 8.75 -13.93
CA GLU A 158 -12.23 9.17 -14.44
C GLU A 158 -13.29 9.36 -13.33
N MET A 159 -13.17 8.69 -12.18
CA MET A 159 -14.14 8.81 -11.08
C MET A 159 -13.97 10.06 -10.20
N GLU A 160 -12.82 10.75 -10.23
CA GLU A 160 -12.57 11.93 -9.36
C GLU A 160 -13.21 13.25 -9.87
N TYR A 161 -13.90 13.24 -11.02
CA TYR A 161 -14.43 14.46 -11.65
C TYR A 161 -15.87 14.86 -11.28
N GLN A 162 -16.54 14.16 -10.37
CA GLN A 162 -17.91 14.51 -9.94
C GLN A 162 -18.06 14.52 -8.42
N LYS A 163 -17.64 15.63 -7.79
CA LYS A 163 -18.27 16.07 -6.54
C LYS A 163 -18.10 17.57 -6.35
N THR A 164 -19.03 18.33 -6.93
CA THR A 164 -19.26 19.73 -6.61
C THR A 164 -20.31 19.86 -5.51
N ASP A 165 -19.93 20.63 -4.49
CA ASP A 165 -20.73 21.48 -3.59
C ASP A 165 -22.20 21.12 -3.32
N THR A 166 -22.51 20.80 -2.07
CA THR A 166 -23.64 21.43 -1.37
C THR A 166 -23.39 21.45 0.14
N GLU A 167 -23.44 22.64 0.71
CA GLU A 167 -23.46 22.91 2.15
C GLU A 167 -24.78 22.42 2.76
N SER A 168 -24.72 21.87 3.97
CA SER A 168 -25.71 22.17 5.03
C SER A 168 -25.22 21.66 6.39
N GLU A 169 -25.31 22.56 7.37
CA GLU A 169 -25.15 22.26 8.79
C GLU A 169 -26.42 21.62 9.37
N SER A 170 -26.27 20.67 10.30
CA SER A 170 -27.01 20.66 11.58
C SER A 170 -26.61 19.44 12.41
N GLU A 171 -26.33 19.68 13.69
CA GLU A 171 -26.14 18.68 14.74
C GLU A 171 -27.47 18.03 15.14
N ASP A 172 -27.49 16.71 15.36
CA ASP A 172 -27.81 16.06 16.65
C ASP A 172 -28.06 14.54 16.49
N SER A 173 -27.59 13.80 17.50
CA SER A 173 -28.10 12.51 17.99
C SER A 173 -28.36 11.35 17.01
N SER A 174 -27.45 10.38 17.00
CA SER A 174 -27.65 9.10 17.72
C SER A 174 -26.49 8.14 17.44
N CYS A 175 -26.38 7.12 18.29
CA CYS A 175 -25.34 6.10 18.34
C CYS A 175 -24.96 5.44 17.00
N GLU A 176 -23.96 5.97 16.31
CA GLU A 176 -23.20 5.16 15.35
C GLU A 176 -22.26 4.23 16.12
N THR A 177 -22.78 3.04 16.42
CA THR A 177 -21.95 1.83 16.38
C THR A 177 -21.16 1.92 15.09
N ARG A 178 -19.86 2.23 15.18
CA ARG A 178 -18.96 2.10 14.03
C ARG A 178 -18.95 0.63 13.68
N VAL A 179 -19.86 0.23 12.79
CA VAL A 179 -19.79 -1.04 12.11
C VAL A 179 -18.56 -0.92 11.25
N THR A 180 -17.41 -1.27 11.82
CA THR A 180 -16.23 -1.60 11.04
C THR A 180 -16.68 -2.74 10.16
N VAL A 181 -16.93 -2.46 8.88
CA VAL A 181 -17.29 -3.48 7.90
C VAL A 181 -16.16 -4.50 7.95
N GLN A 182 -16.44 -5.68 8.50
CA GLN A 182 -15.46 -6.74 8.61
C GLN A 182 -15.14 -7.19 7.19
N GLN A 183 -13.92 -6.93 6.75
CA GLN A 183 -13.48 -7.27 5.41
C GLN A 183 -13.12 -8.75 5.34
N PHE A 184 -13.54 -9.42 4.27
CA PHE A 184 -13.17 -10.82 4.03
C PHE A 184 -11.69 -10.90 3.68
N ASN A 185 -10.97 -11.79 4.36
CA ASN A 185 -9.62 -12.17 3.95
C ASN A 185 -9.64 -13.24 2.84
N GLN A 186 -8.47 -13.62 2.34
CA GLN A 186 -8.35 -14.54 1.21
C GLN A 186 -8.90 -15.95 1.52
N SER A 187 -8.74 -16.44 2.75
CA SER A 187 -9.28 -17.74 3.18
C SER A 187 -10.79 -17.69 3.32
N GLU A 188 -11.35 -16.66 3.94
CA GLU A 188 -12.80 -16.50 4.12
C GLU A 188 -13.50 -16.37 2.76
N LEU A 189 -12.90 -15.66 1.80
CA LEU A 189 -13.43 -15.61 0.44
C LEU A 189 -13.36 -16.99 -0.26
N LYS A 190 -12.30 -17.77 -0.04
CA LYS A 190 -12.19 -19.13 -0.60
C LYS A 190 -13.21 -20.08 0.02
N ASP A 191 -13.40 -20.00 1.33
CA ASP A 191 -14.38 -20.81 2.06
C ASP A 191 -15.79 -20.46 1.58
N LEU A 192 -16.14 -19.17 1.46
CA LEU A 192 -17.41 -18.73 0.91
C LEU A 192 -17.66 -19.25 -0.51
N VAL A 193 -16.65 -19.16 -1.39
CA VAL A 193 -16.73 -19.69 -2.76
C VAL A 193 -16.90 -21.21 -2.79
N ARG A 194 -16.29 -21.93 -1.85
CA ARG A 194 -16.42 -23.38 -1.70
C ARG A 194 -17.80 -23.77 -1.18
N ASP A 195 -18.29 -23.09 -0.15
CA ASP A 195 -19.58 -23.40 0.49
C ASP A 195 -20.77 -23.11 -0.43
N LEU A 196 -20.62 -22.12 -1.32
CA LEU A 196 -21.59 -21.81 -2.37
C LEU A 196 -21.42 -22.65 -3.65
N ASP A 197 -20.43 -23.55 -3.69
CA ASP A 197 -20.08 -24.40 -4.84
C ASP A 197 -20.00 -23.62 -6.17
N LEU A 198 -19.35 -22.46 -6.16
CA LEU A 198 -19.35 -21.58 -7.32
C LEU A 198 -18.36 -22.06 -8.39
N PRO A 199 -18.78 -22.13 -9.67
CA PRO A 199 -17.86 -22.36 -10.78
C PRO A 199 -16.88 -21.19 -10.92
N LYS A 200 -15.73 -21.42 -11.56
CA LYS A 200 -14.63 -20.44 -11.69
C LYS A 200 -15.10 -19.04 -12.09
N GLN A 201 -15.90 -18.94 -13.15
CA GLN A 201 -16.37 -17.65 -13.67
C GLN A 201 -17.28 -16.92 -12.67
N ALA A 202 -18.13 -17.65 -11.95
CA ALA A 202 -19.02 -17.09 -10.94
C ALA A 202 -18.23 -16.67 -9.67
N ALA A 203 -17.22 -17.46 -9.27
CA ALA A 203 -16.34 -17.13 -8.17
C ALA A 203 -15.52 -15.86 -8.45
N GLU A 204 -14.99 -15.71 -9.67
CA GLU A 204 -14.28 -14.51 -10.10
C GLU A 204 -15.21 -13.28 -10.12
N LEU A 205 -16.42 -13.42 -10.66
CA LEU A 205 -17.41 -12.34 -10.71
C LEU A 205 -17.81 -11.91 -9.28
N LEU A 206 -18.10 -12.85 -8.39
CA LEU A 206 -18.42 -12.57 -6.99
C LEU A 206 -17.28 -11.81 -6.31
N ALA A 207 -16.05 -12.30 -6.46
CA ALA A 207 -14.87 -11.67 -5.89
C ALA A 207 -14.65 -10.25 -6.45
N SER A 208 -14.90 -10.01 -7.73
CA SER A 208 -14.85 -8.67 -8.33
C SER A 208 -15.87 -7.72 -7.71
N ARG A 209 -17.14 -8.15 -7.59
CA ARG A 209 -18.21 -7.32 -7.00
C ARG A 209 -17.97 -7.02 -5.52
N LEU A 210 -17.44 -7.98 -4.76
CA LEU A 210 -17.07 -7.76 -3.36
C LEU A 210 -15.88 -6.79 -3.23
N LYS A 211 -14.94 -6.82 -4.18
CA LYS A 211 -13.81 -5.86 -4.25
C LYS A 211 -14.32 -4.44 -4.54
N GLU A 212 -15.23 -4.28 -5.51
CA GLU A 212 -15.87 -3.00 -5.83
C GLU A 212 -16.58 -2.38 -4.63
N LYS A 213 -17.23 -3.21 -3.80
CA LYS A 213 -17.93 -2.79 -2.59
C LYS A 213 -17.02 -2.56 -1.38
N GLN A 214 -15.69 -2.70 -1.53
CA GLN A 214 -14.70 -2.56 -0.45
C GLN A 214 -14.92 -3.53 0.73
N VAL A 215 -15.55 -4.67 0.47
CA VAL A 215 -15.85 -5.71 1.47
C VAL A 215 -14.73 -6.76 1.53
N LEU A 216 -13.80 -6.76 0.59
CA LEU A 216 -12.59 -7.60 0.63
C LEU A 216 -11.39 -6.84 1.20
N ASP A 217 -10.53 -7.55 1.92
CA ASP A 217 -9.24 -7.02 2.34
C ASP A 217 -8.36 -6.72 1.10
N ARG A 218 -7.49 -5.72 1.21
CA ARG A 218 -6.63 -5.27 0.10
C ARG A 218 -5.64 -6.34 -0.37
N SER A 219 -5.35 -7.35 0.45
CA SER A 219 -4.48 -8.48 0.11
C SER A 219 -5.18 -9.57 -0.71
N VAL A 220 -6.51 -9.50 -0.88
CA VAL A 220 -7.29 -10.54 -1.56
C VAL A 220 -7.09 -10.48 -3.07
N ARG A 221 -6.68 -11.61 -3.63
CA ARG A 221 -6.46 -11.82 -5.06
C ARG A 221 -7.69 -12.42 -5.71
N VAL A 222 -8.46 -11.59 -6.41
CA VAL A 222 -9.57 -12.04 -7.28
C VAL A 222 -9.06 -12.98 -8.37
N SER A 223 -7.86 -12.71 -8.92
CA SER A 223 -7.20 -13.54 -9.94
C SER A 223 -6.81 -14.94 -9.44
N PHE A 224 -6.87 -15.20 -8.14
CA PHE A 224 -6.64 -16.54 -7.58
C PHE A 224 -7.56 -17.58 -8.22
N PHE A 225 -8.83 -17.22 -8.48
CA PHE A 225 -9.81 -18.13 -9.05
C PHE A 225 -9.52 -18.48 -10.52
N ARG A 226 -8.70 -17.67 -11.23
CA ARG A 226 -8.33 -17.96 -12.63
C ARG A 226 -7.53 -19.26 -12.77
N LYS A 227 -6.71 -19.55 -11.76
CA LYS A 227 -5.82 -20.71 -11.68
C LYS A 227 -6.44 -21.91 -10.97
N ARG A 228 -7.67 -21.77 -10.43
CA ARG A 228 -8.36 -22.84 -9.67
C ARG A 228 -8.53 -24.13 -10.47
N GLU A 229 -8.62 -24.02 -11.79
CA GLU A 229 -8.85 -25.16 -12.67
C GLU A 229 -7.56 -25.84 -13.14
N GLU A 230 -6.37 -25.31 -12.81
CA GLU A 230 -5.09 -25.90 -13.23
C GLU A 230 -4.88 -27.31 -12.67
N LEU A 231 -5.55 -27.64 -11.56
CA LEU A 231 -5.47 -28.95 -10.93
C LEU A 231 -6.57 -29.91 -11.40
N LEU A 232 -7.60 -29.45 -12.12
CA LEU A 232 -8.70 -30.31 -12.60
C LEU A 232 -8.24 -31.52 -13.42
N PRO A 233 -7.19 -31.45 -14.27
CA PRO A 233 -6.74 -32.61 -15.03
C PRO A 233 -6.36 -33.83 -14.17
N TYR A 234 -5.95 -33.60 -12.92
CA TYR A 234 -5.55 -34.65 -11.97
C TYR A 234 -6.72 -35.28 -11.20
N PHE A 235 -7.95 -34.85 -11.45
CA PHE A 235 -9.14 -35.38 -10.79
C PHE A 235 -10.16 -35.91 -11.80
N SER A 236 -10.76 -37.05 -11.47
CA SER A 236 -11.88 -37.63 -12.20
C SER A 236 -13.14 -37.57 -11.36
N VAL A 237 -14.29 -37.47 -12.02
CA VAL A 237 -15.61 -37.50 -11.38
C VAL A 237 -16.37 -38.72 -11.89
N GLU A 238 -16.76 -39.61 -10.99
CA GLU A 238 -17.54 -40.81 -11.32
C GLU A 238 -18.60 -41.03 -10.24
N ASN A 239 -19.87 -41.22 -10.63
CA ASN A 239 -20.97 -41.43 -9.67
C ASN A 239 -21.05 -40.37 -8.55
N LYS A 240 -20.75 -39.10 -8.86
CA LYS A 240 -20.66 -37.96 -7.91
C LYS A 240 -19.51 -38.06 -6.90
N LEU A 241 -18.60 -39.02 -7.05
CA LEU A 241 -17.35 -39.10 -6.31
C LEU A 241 -16.24 -38.43 -7.12
N VAL A 242 -15.48 -37.56 -6.46
CA VAL A 242 -14.28 -36.94 -7.03
C VAL A 242 -13.06 -37.66 -6.47
N TYR A 243 -12.19 -38.17 -7.32
CA TYR A 243 -10.95 -38.84 -6.91
C TYR A 243 -9.76 -38.36 -7.74
N CYS A 244 -8.58 -38.36 -7.13
CA CYS A 244 -7.33 -38.04 -7.82
C CYS A 244 -6.95 -39.20 -8.75
N ASN A 245 -6.79 -38.94 -10.05
CA ASN A 245 -6.47 -39.94 -11.06
C ASN A 245 -4.95 -40.01 -11.35
N ASP A 246 -4.19 -38.96 -11.01
CA ASP A 246 -2.73 -38.87 -11.23
C ASP A 246 -2.06 -38.17 -10.04
N ILE A 247 -1.71 -38.98 -9.03
CA ILE A 247 -1.06 -38.53 -7.80
C ILE A 247 0.36 -37.99 -8.07
N PRO A 248 1.23 -38.67 -8.85
CA PRO A 248 2.57 -38.16 -9.16
C PRO A 248 2.54 -36.82 -9.90
N GLY A 249 1.66 -36.66 -10.89
CA GLY A 249 1.50 -35.41 -11.63
C GLY A 249 1.01 -34.27 -10.74
N LEU A 250 0.06 -34.54 -9.84
CA LEU A 250 -0.41 -33.58 -8.86
C LEU A 250 0.72 -33.11 -7.93
N PHE A 251 1.56 -34.03 -7.44
CA PHE A 251 2.66 -33.71 -6.53
C PHE A 251 3.75 -32.89 -7.24
N GLY A 252 4.07 -33.24 -8.49
CA GLY A 252 4.96 -32.45 -9.33
C GLY A 252 4.46 -31.02 -9.55
N GLN A 253 3.16 -30.86 -9.82
CA GLN A 253 2.53 -29.55 -10.01
C GLN A 253 2.49 -28.71 -8.72
N LEU A 254 2.38 -29.37 -7.56
CA LEU A 254 2.43 -28.71 -6.24
C LEU A 254 3.85 -28.46 -5.73
N GLY A 255 4.88 -28.92 -6.43
CA GLY A 255 6.27 -28.76 -6.02
C GLY A 255 6.66 -29.58 -4.78
N ILE A 256 5.96 -30.70 -4.55
CA ILE A 256 6.22 -31.61 -3.42
C ILE A 256 7.01 -32.79 -3.98
N SER A 257 8.32 -32.81 -3.69
CA SER A 257 9.26 -33.89 -4.04
C SER A 257 9.39 -34.90 -2.90
#